data_AF-L7FP42-F1
#
_entry.id   AF-L7FP42-F1
#
_cell.length_a   1.000
_cell.length_b   1.000
_cell.length_c   1.000
_cell.angle_alpha   90.00
_cell.angle_beta   90.00
_cell.angle_gamma   90.00
#
_symmetry.space_group_name_H-M   'P 1'
#
loop_
_entity.id
_entity.type
_entity.pdbx_description
1 polymer ?
#
loop_
_entity_poly.entity_id
_entity_poly.type
_entity_poly.pdbx_seq_one_letter_code
_entity_poly.pdbx_strand_id
1 'polypeptide(L)'
;MSSVDKNVKLSCSEKSQQQLGEDENFLSVEEKAKLVVWSGRQHMKAVFDSEVDCMGRGSAKFYKTISRCDGVVIVIDSTNGCRFGVFVAAKVEKNGEYITDENAFVFLLRDNGKEKMRNFYQRKERGVLCWCFEFKLFVHSR
;
A
#
# COMPACT_ATOMS: atom_id res chain seq x y z
N MET A 1 -33.43 -0.37 39.56
CA MET A 1 -32.60 -1.38 38.87
C MET A 1 -32.43 -0.90 37.43
N SER A 2 -31.30 -0.27 37.14
CA SER A 2 -31.00 0.34 35.84
C SER A 2 -29.99 -0.51 35.07
N SER A 3 -30.40 -1.01 33.91
CA SER A 3 -29.50 -1.53 32.89
C SER A 3 -30.17 -1.34 31.54
N VAL A 4 -29.55 -0.58 30.63
CA VAL A 4 -29.42 -0.93 29.21
C VAL A 4 -28.23 -0.15 28.65
N ASP A 5 -27.10 -0.83 28.50
CA ASP A 5 -25.98 -0.41 27.65
C ASP A 5 -26.41 -0.47 26.18
N LYS A 6 -26.21 0.62 25.43
CA LYS A 6 -26.35 0.63 23.97
C LYS A 6 -24.97 0.66 23.34
N ASN A 7 -24.46 -0.54 23.10
CA ASN A 7 -23.32 -0.83 22.24
C ASN A 7 -23.68 -0.48 20.78
N VAL A 8 -23.21 0.67 20.30
CA VAL A 8 -23.43 1.12 18.93
C VAL A 8 -22.46 0.39 18.00
N LYS A 9 -22.94 -0.74 17.47
CA LYS A 9 -22.35 -1.47 16.35
C LYS A 9 -22.53 -0.64 15.08
N LEU A 10 -21.55 0.22 14.76
CA LEU A 10 -21.50 0.92 13.48
C LEU A 10 -21.19 -0.08 12.36
N SER A 11 -22.23 -0.46 11.63
CA SER A 11 -22.15 -1.30 10.44
C SER A 11 -21.61 -0.49 9.26
N CYS A 12 -20.52 -0.98 8.67
CA CYS A 12 -20.02 -0.51 7.39
C CYS A 12 -20.95 -1.03 6.27
N SER A 13 -21.99 -0.26 5.98
CA SER A 13 -22.92 -0.52 4.88
C SER A 13 -23.03 0.71 3.99
N GLU A 14 -22.73 0.47 2.71
CA GLU A 14 -23.22 1.21 1.54
C GLU A 14 -22.73 2.64 1.34
N LYS A 15 -21.46 2.78 0.94
CA LYS A 15 -21.03 3.83 0.00
C LYS A 15 -20.12 3.24 -1.08
N SER A 16 -20.74 2.53 -2.00
CA SER A 16 -20.16 2.25 -3.31
C SER A 16 -20.27 3.53 -4.14
N GLN A 17 -19.17 3.96 -4.76
CA GLN A 17 -19.10 5.03 -5.79
C GLN A 17 -19.16 6.49 -5.32
N GLN A 18 -18.46 6.87 -4.26
CA GLN A 18 -17.97 8.24 -4.17
C GLN A 18 -16.49 8.26 -4.57
N GLN A 19 -16.17 9.13 -5.52
CA GLN A 19 -14.82 9.45 -5.98
C GLN A 19 -13.85 9.41 -4.79
N LEU A 20 -12.77 8.63 -4.89
CA LEU A 20 -11.54 8.86 -4.13
C LEU A 20 -11.13 10.29 -4.48
N GLY A 21 -11.66 11.24 -3.71
CA GLY A 21 -11.25 12.63 -3.74
C GLY A 21 -9.80 12.62 -3.34
N GLU A 22 -8.95 13.00 -4.28
CA GLU A 22 -7.70 13.73 -4.08
C GLU A 22 -7.26 13.89 -2.61
N ASP A 23 -6.89 12.79 -1.96
CA ASP A 23 -5.94 12.82 -0.84
C ASP A 23 -4.55 13.07 -1.45
N GLU A 24 -4.43 14.23 -2.11
CA GLU A 24 -3.20 14.77 -2.68
C GLU A 24 -2.12 14.96 -1.61
N ASN A 25 -2.46 14.79 -0.32
CA ASN A 25 -1.63 15.11 0.82
C ASN A 25 -1.01 13.92 1.57
N PHE A 26 -1.32 12.66 1.26
CA PHE A 26 -0.67 11.55 1.96
C PHE A 26 0.85 11.54 1.69
N LEU A 27 1.23 11.69 0.42
CA LEU A 27 2.61 11.85 0.00
C LEU A 27 2.92 13.32 -0.29
N SER A 28 4.06 13.81 0.20
CA SER A 28 4.54 15.13 -0.20
C SER A 28 4.86 15.18 -1.70
N VAL A 29 4.91 16.38 -2.27
CA VAL A 29 5.31 16.60 -3.68
C VAL A 29 6.68 15.99 -3.95
N GLU A 30 7.61 16.11 -3.01
CA GLU A 30 8.98 15.57 -3.10
C GLU A 30 9.00 14.04 -3.06
N GLU A 31 8.20 13.43 -2.20
CA GLU A 31 8.03 11.97 -2.12
C GLU A 31 7.46 11.40 -3.42
N LYS A 32 6.40 12.02 -3.95
CA LYS A 32 5.81 11.65 -5.25
C LYS A 32 6.85 11.78 -6.37
N ALA A 33 7.58 12.89 -6.41
CA ALA A 33 8.61 13.13 -7.42
C ALA A 33 9.72 12.05 -7.36
N LYS A 34 10.15 11.64 -6.17
CA LYS A 34 11.13 10.54 -6.04
C LYS A 34 10.58 9.20 -6.52
N LEU A 35 9.34 8.88 -6.18
CA LEU A 35 8.71 7.64 -6.66
C LEU A 35 8.57 7.64 -8.19
N VAL A 36 8.22 8.78 -8.80
CA VAL A 36 8.19 8.95 -10.27
C VAL A 36 9.58 8.70 -10.87
N VAL A 37 10.62 9.30 -10.30
CA VAL A 37 12.01 9.11 -10.77
C VAL A 37 12.46 7.66 -10.63
N TRP A 38 12.20 7.01 -9.50
CA TRP A 38 12.64 5.63 -9.25
C TRP A 38 11.87 4.59 -10.06
N SER A 39 10.57 4.81 -10.29
CA SER A 39 9.70 3.89 -11.03
C SER A 39 9.73 4.11 -12.54
N GLY A 40 10.14 5.29 -13.01
CA GLY A 40 9.98 5.70 -14.40
C GLY A 40 8.53 5.91 -14.84
N ARG A 41 7.56 5.94 -13.91
CA ARG A 41 6.13 6.13 -14.19
C ARG A 41 5.74 7.58 -13.92
N GLN A 42 5.14 8.25 -14.90
CA GLN A 42 4.80 9.67 -14.81
C GLN A 42 3.54 9.97 -13.97
N HIS A 43 2.59 9.04 -13.90
CA HIS A 43 1.30 9.26 -13.25
C HIS A 43 1.08 8.21 -12.17
N MET A 44 1.01 8.66 -10.92
CA MET A 44 0.63 7.83 -9.78
C MET A 44 -0.71 8.33 -9.27
N LYS A 45 -1.69 7.43 -9.19
CA LYS A 45 -3.02 7.72 -8.67
C LYS A 45 -3.28 6.82 -7.47
N ALA A 46 -3.76 7.40 -6.38
CA ALA A 46 -4.27 6.62 -5.26
C ALA A 46 -5.51 5.83 -5.71
N VAL A 47 -5.43 4.50 -5.61
CA VAL A 47 -6.51 3.58 -5.99
C VAL A 47 -7.16 2.92 -4.78
N PHE A 48 -6.49 2.97 -3.64
CA PHE A 48 -6.90 2.34 -2.40
C PHE A 48 -6.33 3.13 -1.22
N ASP A 49 -7.14 3.36 -0.20
CA ASP A 49 -6.75 3.99 1.06
C ASP A 49 -7.26 3.15 2.23
N SER A 50 -6.39 2.71 3.15
CA SER A 50 -6.82 1.86 4.27
C SER A 50 -7.67 2.57 5.34
N GLU A 51 -7.60 3.89 5.43
CA GLU A 51 -8.40 4.69 6.37
C GLU A 51 -9.82 4.94 5.82
N VAL A 52 -9.95 5.08 4.50
CA VAL A 52 -11.24 5.34 3.82
C VAL A 52 -11.90 4.06 3.31
N ASP A 53 -11.12 3.18 2.67
CA ASP A 53 -11.59 1.90 2.16
C ASP A 53 -11.58 0.85 3.27
N CYS A 54 -12.66 0.83 4.06
CA CYS A 54 -12.92 -0.20 5.06
C CYS A 54 -12.63 -1.61 4.51
N MET A 55 -11.71 -2.32 5.15
CA MET A 55 -11.41 -3.71 4.84
C MET A 55 -11.41 -4.56 6.10
N GLY A 56 -12.32 -5.53 6.14
CA GLY A 56 -12.19 -6.65 7.07
C GLY A 56 -11.01 -7.54 6.68
N ARG A 57 -10.48 -8.30 7.66
CA ARG A 57 -9.53 -9.38 7.37
C ARG A 57 -10.12 -10.31 6.31
N GLY A 58 -9.34 -10.63 5.28
CA GLY A 58 -9.79 -11.47 4.16
C GLY A 58 -10.64 -10.76 3.10
N SER A 59 -10.81 -9.44 3.19
CA SER A 59 -11.48 -8.67 2.14
C SER A 59 -10.70 -8.75 0.82
N ALA A 60 -11.39 -9.18 -0.25
CA ALA A 60 -10.83 -9.19 -1.60
C ALA A 60 -10.78 -7.79 -2.25
N LYS A 61 -11.22 -6.72 -1.54
CA LYS A 61 -11.33 -5.37 -2.11
C LYS A 61 -9.97 -4.83 -2.55
N PHE A 62 -8.96 -4.89 -1.70
CA PHE A 62 -7.59 -4.47 -2.03
C PHE A 62 -7.05 -5.23 -3.25
N TYR A 63 -7.12 -6.56 -3.20
CA TYR A 63 -6.66 -7.41 -4.30
C TYR A 63 -7.35 -7.05 -5.64
N LYS A 64 -8.68 -6.93 -5.64
CA LYS A 64 -9.45 -6.58 -6.85
C LYS A 64 -9.11 -5.18 -7.39
N THR A 65 -8.72 -4.27 -6.52
CA THR A 65 -8.27 -2.93 -6.92
C THR A 65 -6.89 -3.02 -7.58
N ILE A 66 -5.91 -3.62 -6.91
CA ILE A 66 -4.53 -3.69 -7.42
C ILE A 66 -4.43 -4.55 -8.68
N SER A 67 -5.28 -5.57 -8.85
CA SER A 67 -5.25 -6.45 -10.03
C SER A 67 -5.66 -5.76 -11.33
N ARG A 68 -6.27 -4.58 -11.22
CA ARG A 68 -6.66 -3.74 -12.37
C ARG A 68 -5.58 -2.74 -12.77
N CYS A 69 -4.51 -2.63 -11.99
CA CYS A 69 -3.42 -1.69 -12.20
C CYS A 69 -2.24 -2.35 -12.93
N ASP A 70 -1.62 -1.60 -13.84
CA ASP A 70 -0.40 -2.04 -14.54
C ASP A 70 0.84 -1.60 -13.75
N GLY A 71 1.03 -2.28 -12.61
CA GLY A 71 2.01 -1.96 -11.59
C GLY A 71 1.40 -1.15 -10.44
N VAL A 72 1.98 -1.28 -9.25
CA VAL A 72 1.49 -0.68 -8.02
C VAL A 72 2.63 -0.16 -7.15
N VAL A 73 2.35 0.96 -6.48
CA VAL A 73 3.16 1.44 -5.35
C VAL A 73 2.33 1.20 -4.10
N ILE A 74 2.87 0.44 -3.15
CA ILE A 74 2.27 0.27 -1.83
C ILE A 74 3.12 1.10 -0.88
N VAL A 75 2.49 2.07 -0.23
CA VAL A 75 3.12 2.89 0.81
C VAL A 75 2.47 2.55 2.14
N ILE A 76 3.31 2.38 3.16
CA ILE A 76 2.92 2.08 4.52
C ILE A 76 3.45 3.21 5.40
N ASP A 77 2.56 3.81 6.18
CA ASP A 77 2.94 4.71 7.27
C ASP A 77 2.95 3.94 8.59
N SER A 78 4.03 4.06 9.34
CA SER A 78 4.19 3.41 10.63
C SER A 78 3.87 4.41 11.75
N THR A 79 3.34 3.91 12.87
CA THR A 79 3.09 4.71 14.08
C THR A 79 4.33 5.41 14.63
N ASN A 80 5.53 4.96 14.27
CA ASN A 80 6.80 5.56 14.69
C ASN A 80 7.27 6.67 13.73
N GLY A 81 6.44 7.10 12.78
CA GLY A 81 6.79 8.11 11.78
C GLY A 81 7.74 7.59 10.68
N CYS A 82 7.85 6.28 10.52
CA CYS A 82 8.56 5.68 9.40
C CYS A 82 7.60 5.47 8.24
N ARG A 83 7.97 5.94 7.05
CA ARG A 83 7.20 5.75 5.83
C ARG A 83 8.02 4.99 4.81
N PHE A 84 7.54 3.82 4.42
CA PHE A 84 8.27 2.89 3.54
C PHE A 84 7.29 2.13 2.67
N GLY A 85 7.80 1.33 1.74
CA GLY A 85 6.93 0.64 0.82
C GLY A 85 7.65 -0.20 -0.22
N VAL A 86 6.86 -0.64 -1.19
CA VAL A 86 7.32 -1.40 -2.34
C VAL A 86 6.74 -0.82 -3.61
N PHE A 87 7.54 -0.82 -4.67
CA PHE A 87 7.07 -0.67 -6.03
C PHE A 87 7.14 -2.03 -6.72
N VAL A 88 6.06 -2.39 -7.39
CA VAL A 88 5.94 -3.56 -8.25
C VAL A 88 5.52 -3.06 -9.62
N ALA A 89 6.37 -3.21 -10.62
CA ALA A 89 6.08 -2.86 -12.01
C ALA A 89 5.18 -3.90 -12.68
N ALA A 90 5.32 -5.18 -12.30
CA ALA A 90 4.52 -6.28 -12.81
C ALA A 90 3.06 -6.16 -12.36
N LYS A 91 2.15 -6.62 -13.22
CA LYS A 91 0.72 -6.69 -12.92
C LYS A 91 0.43 -7.84 -11.95
N VAL A 92 -0.43 -7.58 -10.96
CA VAL A 92 -0.88 -8.59 -10.02
C VAL A 92 -2.09 -9.33 -10.57
N GLU A 93 -1.88 -10.49 -11.18
CA GLU A 93 -2.97 -11.22 -11.86
C GLU A 93 -3.79 -12.15 -10.96
N LYS A 94 -3.15 -12.68 -9.91
CA LYS A 94 -3.74 -13.72 -9.04
C LYS A 94 -3.42 -13.47 -7.58
N ASN A 95 -4.39 -13.77 -6.72
CA ASN A 95 -4.22 -13.70 -5.27
C ASN A 95 -3.56 -14.98 -4.76
N GLY A 96 -2.63 -14.86 -3.81
CA GLY A 96 -1.96 -16.01 -3.20
C GLY A 96 -0.86 -16.65 -4.05
N GLU A 97 -0.53 -16.09 -5.21
CA GLU A 97 0.60 -16.54 -6.03
C GLU A 97 1.77 -15.54 -5.92
N TYR A 98 3.00 -16.06 -5.97
CA TYR A 98 4.20 -15.24 -6.04
C TYR A 98 4.40 -14.69 -7.45
N ILE A 99 4.84 -13.44 -7.54
CA ILE A 99 5.17 -12.79 -8.80
C ILE A 99 6.65 -12.45 -8.81
N THR A 100 7.32 -12.74 -9.91
CA THR A 100 8.71 -12.31 -10.13
C THR A 100 8.70 -11.02 -10.93
N ASP A 101 9.35 -10.00 -10.39
CA ASP A 101 9.48 -8.70 -11.04
C ASP A 101 10.90 -8.15 -10.83
N GLU A 102 11.66 -8.09 -11.92
CA GLU A 102 13.05 -7.60 -11.89
C GLU A 102 13.13 -6.09 -11.67
N ASN A 103 12.03 -5.36 -11.93
CA ASN A 103 11.95 -3.92 -11.74
C ASN A 103 11.34 -3.55 -10.38
N ALA A 104 10.96 -4.54 -9.57
CA ALA A 104 10.46 -4.28 -8.24
C ALA A 104 11.58 -3.81 -7.30
N PHE A 105 11.24 -2.85 -6.44
CA PHE A 105 12.15 -2.35 -5.42
C PHE A 105 11.39 -2.00 -4.15
N VAL A 106 12.07 -2.13 -3.02
CA VAL A 106 11.59 -1.58 -1.74
C VAL A 106 12.17 -0.19 -1.55
N PHE A 107 11.43 0.67 -0.85
CA PHE A 107 11.88 2.02 -0.59
C PHE A 107 11.54 2.47 0.83
N LEU A 108 12.31 3.46 1.28
CA LEU A 108 12.10 4.21 2.50
C LEU A 108 11.96 5.68 2.09
N LEU A 109 10.93 6.36 2.57
CA LEU A 109 10.71 7.80 2.37
C LEU A 109 11.07 8.57 3.64
N ARG A 110 10.63 8.07 4.81
CA ARG A 110 10.87 8.68 6.12
C ARG A 110 11.34 7.66 7.15
N ASP A 111 12.23 8.09 8.02
CA ASP A 111 12.79 7.33 9.14
C ASP A 111 12.64 8.16 10.42
N ASN A 112 11.76 7.71 11.33
CA ASN A 112 11.44 8.42 12.57
C ASN A 112 11.04 9.89 12.34
N GLY A 113 10.16 10.13 11.37
CA GLY A 113 9.64 11.45 11.02
C GLY A 113 10.60 12.32 10.18
N LYS A 114 11.84 11.87 9.96
CA LYS A 114 12.83 12.60 9.15
C LYS A 114 12.86 12.05 7.73
N GLU A 115 12.96 12.92 6.75
CA GLU A 115 13.09 12.50 5.35
C GLU A 115 14.41 11.78 5.12
N LYS A 116 14.32 10.55 4.59
CA LYS A 116 15.45 9.66 4.34
C LYS A 116 15.15 8.76 3.15
N MET A 117 14.96 9.40 2.01
CA MET A 117 14.54 8.77 0.77
C MET A 117 15.63 7.85 0.20
N ARG A 118 15.38 6.54 0.16
CA ARG A 118 16.27 5.52 -0.41
C ARG A 118 15.44 4.42 -1.07
N ASN A 119 15.94 3.84 -2.15
CA ASN A 119 15.40 2.63 -2.75
C ASN A 119 16.44 1.50 -2.74
N PHE A 120 15.94 0.27 -2.84
CA PHE A 120 16.75 -0.93 -2.86
C PHE A 120 16.21 -1.86 -3.95
N TYR A 121 16.94 -1.94 -5.05
CA TYR A 121 16.66 -2.89 -6.13
C TYR A 121 17.16 -4.28 -5.76
N GLN A 122 16.53 -5.30 -6.33
CA GLN A 122 17.04 -6.66 -6.24
C GLN A 122 18.41 -6.74 -6.93
N ARG A 123 19.48 -7.00 -6.16
CA ARG A 123 20.78 -7.31 -6.75
C ARG A 123 20.77 -8.76 -7.19
N LYS A 124 20.95 -9.01 -8.50
CA LYS A 124 21.29 -10.34 -9.03
C LYS A 124 22.74 -10.69 -8.64
N GLU A 125 23.01 -10.90 -7.35
CA GLU A 125 24.22 -11.63 -6.97
C GLU A 125 23.93 -13.14 -7.10
N ARG A 126 24.93 -13.85 -7.62
CA ARG A 126 24.88 -15.23 -8.12
C ARG A 126 24.14 -16.16 -7.16
N GLY A 127 22.93 -16.56 -7.52
CA GLY A 127 22.14 -17.57 -6.78
C GLY A 127 20.86 -17.00 -6.18
N VAL A 128 19.83 -16.85 -7.03
CA VAL A 128 18.39 -16.82 -6.71
C VAL A 128 18.03 -16.22 -5.34
N LEU A 129 18.02 -14.89 -5.25
CA LEU A 129 17.20 -14.19 -4.27
C LEU A 129 15.92 -13.70 -4.97
N CYS A 130 14.99 -14.64 -5.17
CA CYS A 130 13.60 -14.28 -5.37
C CYS A 130 13.12 -13.70 -4.04
N TRP A 131 12.82 -12.40 -3.99
CA TRP A 131 12.05 -11.88 -2.87
C TRP A 131 10.64 -12.45 -3.01
N CYS A 132 10.39 -13.59 -2.37
CA CYS A 132 9.05 -14.02 -2.02
C CYS A 132 8.52 -13.01 -0.99
N PHE A 133 8.03 -11.86 -1.47
CA PHE A 133 7.33 -10.93 -0.60
C PHE A 133 5.98 -11.56 -0.23
N GLU A 134 5.95 -12.27 0.89
CA GLU A 134 4.69 -12.56 1.55
C GLU A 134 4.21 -11.25 2.21
N PHE A 135 3.52 -10.40 1.45
CA PHE A 135 2.78 -9.27 2.02
C PHE A 135 1.57 -9.82 2.80
N LYS A 136 1.81 -10.35 4.00
CA LYS A 136 0.75 -10.44 4.99
C LYS A 136 0.49 -9.01 5.47
N LEU A 137 -0.48 -8.34 4.82
CA LEU A 137 -1.01 -7.06 5.28
C LEU A 137 -1.73 -7.31 6.61
N PHE A 138 -0.97 -7.31 7.71
CA PHE A 138 -1.54 -7.39 9.05
C PHE A 138 -2.07 -6.01 9.42
N VAL A 139 -3.32 -5.74 9.06
CA VAL A 139 -4.07 -4.64 9.64
C VAL A 139 -4.35 -5.03 11.09
N HIS A 140 -3.57 -4.47 12.02
CA HIS A 140 -3.85 -4.55 13.45
C HIS A 140 -4.91 -3.48 13.75
N SER A 141 -6.19 -3.87 13.73
CA SER A 141 -7.22 -3.05 14.37
C SER A 141 -6.94 -3.06 15.86
N ARG A 142 -6.80 -1.87 16.46
CA ARG A 142 -7.07 -1.73 17.90
C ARG A 142 -8.57 -1.89 18.15
#